data_AF-A0A2D5AZH0-F1
#
_entry.id   AF-A0A2D5AZH0-F1
#
_cell.length_a   1.000
_cell.length_b   1.000
_cell.length_c   1.000
_cell.angle_alpha   90.00
_cell.angle_beta   90.00
_cell.angle_gamma   90.00
#
_symmetry.space_group_name_H-M   'P 1'
#
loop_
_entity.id
_entity.type
_entity.pdbx_description
1 polymer ?
#
loop_
_entity_poly.entity_id
_entity_poly.type
_entity_poly.pdbx_seq_one_letter_code
_entity_poly.pdbx_strand_id
1 'polypeptide(L)'
;MAGVVDASAVTLDALPIWVAEAAFWLAAGGCLALTATAIGVWTLVSRMRELCEEEKRLSILGEIQDSLTRLVSTREDLDLRRVEHLLIDMRDGLKRLEERMLAVQSPALPASVTGDTLIPAPPLHLSERITNRLLAQGFGEVQILLSEDRLKELLQLDGEVAVEARRGGVLHKGRVPIRGGRIESVEMNPAYTVFP
;
A
#
# COMPACT_ATOMS: atom_id res chain seq x y z
N MET A 1 35.90 93.59 34.46
CA MET A 1 35.76 92.83 35.71
C MET A 1 34.93 91.58 35.43
N ALA A 2 35.59 90.45 35.23
CA ALA A 2 35.00 89.11 35.18
C ALA A 2 36.12 88.14 35.55
N GLY A 3 35.99 87.50 36.72
CA GLY A 3 36.95 86.51 37.20
C GLY A 3 36.65 85.16 36.57
N VAL A 4 37.55 84.69 35.71
CA VAL A 4 37.60 83.31 35.24
C VAL A 4 38.18 82.50 36.38
N VAL A 5 37.34 81.74 37.07
CA VAL A 5 37.76 80.76 38.08
C VAL A 5 38.22 79.52 37.31
N ASP A 6 39.53 79.36 37.17
CA ASP A 6 40.16 78.12 36.71
C ASP A 6 39.87 77.00 37.73
N ALA A 7 38.77 76.28 37.52
CA ALA A 7 38.32 75.16 38.34
C ALA A 7 38.76 73.79 37.79
N SER A 8 39.72 73.73 36.87
CA SER A 8 40.02 72.52 36.09
C SER A 8 41.37 71.88 36.41
N ALA A 9 41.71 71.76 37.69
CA ALA A 9 42.80 70.89 38.14
C ALA A 9 42.54 70.42 39.57
N VAL A 10 41.40 69.73 39.78
CA VAL A 10 41.25 68.89 40.97
C VAL A 10 42.27 67.78 40.83
N THR A 11 43.40 67.95 41.52
CA THR A 11 44.53 67.04 41.56
C THR A 11 44.07 65.67 42.07
N LEU A 12 44.05 64.68 41.17
CA LEU A 12 43.72 63.28 41.45
C LEU A 12 44.66 62.62 42.49
N ASP A 13 45.78 63.27 42.83
CA ASP A 13 46.74 62.80 43.83
C ASP A 13 46.25 62.87 45.28
N ALA A 14 45.15 63.58 45.57
CA ALA A 14 44.60 63.69 46.92
C ALA A 14 43.51 62.64 47.23
N LEU A 15 43.21 61.72 46.30
CA LEU A 15 42.20 60.69 46.53
C LEU A 15 42.77 59.55 47.40
N PRO A 16 42.06 59.14 48.45
CA PRO A 16 42.52 58.06 49.32
C PRO A 16 42.46 56.72 48.58
N ILE A 17 43.47 55.86 48.82
CA ILE A 17 43.74 54.60 48.10
C ILE A 17 42.51 53.67 48.02
N TRP A 18 41.64 53.68 49.04
CA TRP A 18 40.43 52.86 49.08
C TRP A 18 39.41 53.21 47.98
N VAL A 19 39.44 54.43 47.42
CA VAL A 19 38.54 54.84 46.33
C VAL A 19 38.92 54.13 45.02
N ALA A 20 40.21 53.96 44.74
CA ALA A 20 40.68 53.24 43.57
C ALA A 20 40.33 51.75 43.64
N GLU A 21 40.46 51.14 44.81
CA GLU A 21 40.07 49.75 45.05
C GLU A 21 38.55 49.55 44.91
N ALA A 22 37.74 50.44 45.50
CA ALA A 22 36.29 50.41 45.37
C ALA A 22 35.85 50.58 43.89
N ALA A 23 36.46 51.52 43.16
CA ALA A 23 36.19 51.72 41.74
C ALA A 23 36.54 50.49 40.89
N PHE A 24 37.67 49.82 41.20
CA PHE A 24 38.07 48.58 40.55
C PHE A 24 37.04 47.46 40.78
N TRP A 25 36.60 47.25 42.03
CA TRP A 25 35.59 46.23 42.34
C TRP A 25 34.22 46.54 41.73
N LEU A 26 33.81 47.81 41.67
CA LEU A 26 32.59 48.22 40.98
C LEU A 26 32.66 47.98 39.46
N ALA A 27 33.81 48.31 38.83
CA ALA A 27 34.02 48.05 37.42
C ALA A 27 34.04 46.53 37.12
N ALA A 28 34.71 45.74 37.96
CA ALA A 28 34.73 44.29 37.87
C ALA A 28 33.33 43.69 38.04
N GLY A 29 32.57 44.15 39.04
CA GLY A 29 31.18 43.74 39.27
C GLY A 29 30.25 44.11 38.11
N GLY A 30 30.40 45.32 37.55
CA GLY A 30 29.68 45.75 36.36
C GLY A 30 29.98 44.89 35.13
N CYS A 31 31.25 44.54 34.92
CA CYS A 31 31.67 43.66 33.83
C CYS A 31 31.08 42.23 33.99
N LEU A 32 31.06 41.69 35.21
CA LEU A 32 30.43 40.41 35.50
C LEU A 32 28.91 40.45 35.29
N ALA A 33 28.25 41.52 35.70
CA ALA A 33 26.82 41.69 35.47
C ALA A 33 26.50 41.77 33.95
N LEU A 34 27.29 42.51 33.18
CA LEU A 34 27.13 42.62 31.73
C LEU A 34 27.35 41.27 31.03
N THR A 35 28.38 40.52 31.39
CA THR A 35 28.61 39.19 30.81
C THR A 35 27.50 38.20 31.19
N ALA A 36 27.03 38.22 32.44
CA ALA A 36 25.90 37.40 32.87
C ALA A 36 24.61 37.72 32.09
N THR A 37 24.30 39.00 31.89
CA THR A 37 23.13 39.42 31.10
C THR A 37 23.27 39.04 29.63
N ALA A 38 24.46 39.19 29.04
CA ALA A 38 24.73 38.81 27.65
C ALA A 38 24.54 37.29 27.45
N ILE A 39 25.04 36.46 28.37
CA ILE A 39 24.83 35.01 28.35
C ILE A 39 23.34 34.70 28.49
N GLY A 40 22.63 35.35 29.43
CA GLY A 40 21.20 35.19 29.60
C GLY A 40 20.41 35.47 28.33
N VAL A 41 20.66 36.63 27.69
CA VAL A 41 20.01 36.99 26.42
C VAL A 41 20.34 35.99 25.32
N TRP A 42 21.59 35.55 25.21
CA TRP A 42 21.98 34.54 24.22
C TRP A 42 21.20 33.23 24.44
N THR A 43 21.17 32.70 25.66
CA THR A 43 20.44 31.45 25.95
C THR A 43 18.95 31.55 25.64
N LEU A 44 18.35 32.71 25.85
CA LEU A 44 16.93 32.94 25.58
C LEU A 44 16.67 33.00 24.06
N VAL A 45 17.54 33.66 23.30
CA VAL A 45 17.48 33.69 21.84
C VAL A 45 17.69 32.31 21.24
N SER A 46 18.61 31.49 21.78
CA SER A 46 18.80 30.12 21.29
C SER A 46 17.56 29.26 21.53
N ARG A 47 16.93 29.38 22.71
CA ARG A 47 15.67 28.68 23.01
C ARG A 47 14.52 29.10 22.11
N MET A 48 14.38 30.40 21.80
CA MET A 48 13.36 30.86 20.86
C MET A 48 13.59 30.31 19.44
N ARG A 49 14.86 30.19 19.01
CA ARG A 49 15.18 29.58 17.70
C ARG A 49 14.78 28.12 17.65
N GLU A 50 15.09 27.34 18.69
CA GLU A 50 14.67 25.94 18.79
C GLU A 50 13.15 25.80 18.69
N LEU A 51 12.39 26.62 19.43
CA LEU A 51 10.92 26.61 19.39
C LEU A 51 10.36 26.98 18.01
N CYS A 52 10.93 27.98 17.33
CA CYS A 52 10.53 28.33 15.97
C CYS A 52 10.84 27.21 14.96
N GLU A 53 11.91 26.43 15.17
CA GLU A 53 12.20 25.27 14.33
C GLU A 53 11.20 24.12 14.57
N GLU A 54 10.81 23.87 15.82
CA GLU A 54 9.77 22.89 16.15
C GLU A 54 8.41 23.30 15.57
N GLU A 55 8.04 24.58 15.65
CA GLU A 55 6.80 25.09 15.04
C GLU A 55 6.78 24.87 13.53
N LYS A 56 7.89 25.15 12.84
CA LYS A 56 8.02 24.87 11.39
C LYS A 56 7.91 23.38 11.07
N ARG A 57 8.42 22.50 11.94
CA ARG A 57 8.25 21.05 11.75
C ARG A 57 6.79 20.63 11.92
N LEU A 58 6.09 21.21 12.88
CA LEU A 58 4.66 20.97 13.11
C LEU A 58 3.79 21.54 11.99
N SER A 59 4.15 22.69 11.41
CA SER A 59 3.42 23.27 10.27
C SER A 59 3.47 22.37 9.04
N ILE A 60 4.61 21.72 8.79
CA ILE A 60 4.75 20.72 7.71
C ILE A 60 3.78 19.54 7.92
N LEU A 61 3.58 19.10 9.16
CA LEU A 61 2.58 18.06 9.44
C LEU A 61 1.16 18.53 9.12
N GLY A 62 0.82 19.79 9.41
CA GLY A 62 -0.45 20.40 9.03
C GLY A 62 -0.66 20.41 7.52
N GLU A 63 0.37 20.81 6.76
CA GLU A 63 0.33 20.80 5.28
C GLU A 63 0.15 19.39 4.70
N ILE A 64 0.80 18.38 5.30
CA ILE A 64 0.64 16.99 4.91
C ILE A 64 -0.78 16.50 5.20
N GLN A 65 -1.32 16.84 6.37
CA GLN A 65 -2.69 16.48 6.75
C GLN A 65 -3.70 17.09 5.76
N ASP A 66 -3.58 18.38 5.44
CA ASP A 66 -4.44 19.06 4.48
C ASP A 66 -4.34 18.44 3.09
N SER A 67 -3.12 18.09 2.66
CA SER A 67 -2.89 17.40 1.39
C SER A 67 -3.54 16.02 1.36
N LEU A 68 -3.42 15.25 2.44
CA LEU A 68 -4.09 13.95 2.58
C LEU A 68 -5.61 14.10 2.57
N THR A 69 -6.19 15.06 3.29
CA THR A 69 -7.64 15.31 3.29
C THR A 69 -8.14 15.71 1.89
N ARG A 70 -7.38 16.52 1.15
CA ARG A 70 -7.70 16.84 -0.25
C ARG A 70 -7.63 15.61 -1.16
N LEU A 71 -6.63 14.76 -1.00
CA LEU A 71 -6.51 13.53 -1.79
C LEU A 71 -7.62 12.52 -1.46
N VAL A 72 -7.96 12.36 -0.19
CA VAL A 72 -9.05 11.47 0.27
C VAL A 72 -10.38 11.96 -0.27
N SER A 73 -10.72 13.24 -0.12
CA SER A 73 -11.97 13.80 -0.66
C SER A 73 -12.07 13.68 -2.19
N THR A 74 -10.97 13.93 -2.91
CA THR A 74 -10.93 13.75 -4.38
C THR A 74 -11.14 12.29 -4.76
N ARG A 75 -10.56 11.35 -4.00
CA ARG A 75 -10.68 9.91 -4.25
C ARG A 75 -12.05 9.36 -3.89
N GLU A 76 -12.64 9.80 -2.79
CA GLU A 76 -14.00 9.39 -2.39
C GLU A 76 -15.04 9.78 -3.45
N ASP A 77 -14.94 10.98 -4.03
CA ASP A 77 -15.80 11.40 -5.14
C ASP A 77 -15.60 10.55 -6.40
N LEU A 78 -14.34 10.24 -6.74
CA LEU A 78 -14.00 9.42 -7.90
C LEU A 78 -14.45 7.97 -7.73
N ASP A 79 -14.25 7.39 -6.55
CA ASP A 79 -14.61 6.01 -6.26
C ASP A 79 -16.13 5.86 -6.15
N LEU A 80 -16.88 6.82 -5.61
CA LEU A 80 -18.35 6.73 -5.54
C LEU A 80 -18.98 6.67 -6.95
N ARG A 81 -18.58 7.58 -7.84
CA ARG A 81 -19.13 7.65 -9.21
C ARG A 81 -18.70 6.45 -10.05
N ARG A 82 -17.47 5.96 -9.84
CA ARG A 82 -16.97 4.76 -10.52
C ARG A 82 -17.68 3.50 -10.03
N VAL A 83 -17.88 3.37 -8.72
CA VAL A 83 -18.63 2.26 -8.13
C VAL A 83 -20.09 2.29 -8.58
N GLU A 84 -20.71 3.46 -8.67
CA GLU A 84 -22.06 3.62 -9.25
C GLU A 84 -22.10 3.09 -10.69
N HIS A 85 -21.15 3.51 -11.53
CA HIS A 85 -21.10 3.05 -12.92
C HIS A 85 -20.89 1.53 -13.03
N LEU A 86 -19.98 0.98 -12.23
CA LEU A 86 -19.75 -0.47 -12.18
C LEU A 86 -20.98 -1.24 -11.71
N LEU A 87 -21.73 -0.70 -10.75
CA LEU A 87 -22.99 -1.32 -10.29
C LEU A 87 -24.07 -1.28 -11.39
N ILE A 88 -24.16 -0.18 -12.13
CA ILE A 88 -25.07 -0.07 -13.29
C ILE A 88 -24.67 -1.10 -14.36
N ASP A 89 -23.39 -1.19 -14.72
CA ASP A 89 -22.89 -2.14 -15.71
C ASP A 89 -23.12 -3.59 -15.28
N MET A 90 -22.89 -3.92 -14.00
CA MET A 90 -23.16 -5.25 -13.46
C MET A 90 -24.65 -5.58 -13.51
N ARG A 91 -25.52 -4.64 -13.09
CA ARG A 91 -26.98 -4.81 -13.15
C ARG A 91 -27.46 -5.04 -14.59
N ASP A 92 -26.97 -4.24 -15.53
CA ASP A 92 -27.35 -4.34 -16.93
C ASP A 92 -26.79 -5.63 -17.58
N GLY A 93 -25.60 -6.05 -17.17
CA GLY A 93 -25.00 -7.33 -17.52
C GLY A 93 -25.84 -8.52 -17.04
N LEU A 94 -26.27 -8.50 -15.77
CA LEU A 94 -27.16 -9.51 -15.20
C LEU A 94 -28.49 -9.57 -15.93
N LYS A 95 -29.10 -8.41 -16.23
CA LYS A 95 -30.36 -8.35 -16.99
C LYS A 95 -30.22 -8.95 -18.38
N ARG A 96 -29.13 -8.66 -19.09
CA ARG A 96 -28.85 -9.29 -20.41
C ARG A 96 -28.61 -10.80 -20.29
N LEU A 97 -27.99 -11.25 -19.21
CA LEU A 97 -27.72 -12.66 -18.96
C LEU A 97 -29.04 -13.40 -18.67
N GLU A 98 -29.93 -12.80 -17.88
CA GLU A 98 -31.28 -13.27 -17.64
C GLU A 98 -32.11 -13.34 -18.93
N GLU A 99 -32.09 -12.28 -19.75
CA GLU A 99 -32.76 -12.26 -21.07
C GLU A 99 -32.25 -13.38 -21.98
N ARG A 100 -30.93 -13.65 -21.99
CA ARG A 100 -30.35 -14.77 -22.76
C ARG A 100 -30.74 -16.13 -22.21
N MET A 101 -30.77 -16.29 -20.89
CA MET A 101 -31.23 -17.54 -20.26
C MET A 101 -32.71 -17.80 -20.56
N LEU A 102 -33.56 -16.76 -20.51
CA LEU A 102 -34.96 -16.85 -20.90
C LEU A 102 -35.14 -17.16 -22.39
N ALA A 103 -34.30 -16.59 -23.25
CA ALA A 103 -34.32 -16.88 -24.69
C ALA A 103 -33.88 -18.32 -25.01
N VAL A 104 -32.93 -18.89 -24.25
CA VAL A 104 -32.55 -20.30 -24.39
C VAL A 104 -33.61 -21.25 -23.81
N GLN A 105 -34.26 -20.87 -22.70
CA GLN A 105 -35.33 -21.66 -22.09
C GLN A 105 -36.69 -21.52 -22.81
N SER A 106 -36.86 -20.50 -23.63
CA SER A 106 -38.00 -20.40 -24.55
C SER A 106 -37.56 -20.95 -25.90
N PRO A 107 -37.63 -22.28 -26.13
CA PRO A 107 -37.62 -22.78 -27.49
C PRO A 107 -38.85 -22.16 -28.15
N ALA A 108 -38.64 -21.14 -28.97
CA ALA A 108 -39.58 -20.82 -30.02
C ALA A 108 -39.82 -22.16 -30.71
N LEU A 109 -41.04 -22.70 -30.63
CA LEU A 109 -41.40 -23.89 -31.37
C LEU A 109 -41.40 -23.50 -32.86
N PRO A 110 -40.44 -23.92 -33.71
CA PRO A 110 -40.82 -24.27 -35.05
C PRO A 110 -41.65 -25.55 -34.92
N ALA A 111 -42.90 -25.46 -35.32
CA ALA A 111 -43.73 -26.63 -35.53
C ALA A 111 -42.96 -27.67 -36.36
N SER A 112 -42.97 -28.92 -35.88
CA SER A 112 -42.70 -30.13 -36.65
C SER A 112 -41.29 -30.33 -37.22
N VAL A 113 -40.40 -30.99 -36.46
CA VAL A 113 -39.67 -32.18 -36.96
C VAL A 113 -39.42 -33.15 -35.78
N THR A 114 -40.19 -34.23 -35.76
CA THR A 114 -39.91 -35.48 -35.05
C THR A 114 -38.64 -36.15 -35.59
N GLY A 115 -37.74 -36.57 -34.70
CA GLY A 115 -36.52 -37.34 -34.98
C GLY A 115 -35.51 -37.08 -33.87
N ASP A 116 -35.66 -37.76 -32.73
CA ASP A 116 -34.89 -38.97 -32.43
C ASP A 116 -33.37 -38.76 -32.56
N THR A 117 -32.72 -38.50 -31.41
CA THR A 117 -31.40 -39.02 -31.06
C THR A 117 -31.07 -38.57 -29.64
N LEU A 118 -31.29 -39.48 -28.68
CA LEU A 118 -30.54 -39.49 -27.43
C LEU A 118 -29.07 -39.76 -27.81
N ILE A 119 -28.31 -38.70 -28.07
CA ILE A 119 -26.86 -38.80 -28.30
C ILE A 119 -26.24 -39.26 -26.96
N PRO A 120 -25.63 -40.46 -26.89
CA PRO A 120 -24.81 -40.82 -25.74
C PRO A 120 -23.65 -39.83 -25.71
N ALA A 121 -23.52 -39.05 -24.63
CA ALA A 121 -22.35 -38.21 -24.45
C ALA A 121 -21.10 -39.10 -24.58
N PRO A 122 -20.13 -38.75 -25.47
CA PRO A 122 -18.91 -39.52 -25.60
C PRO A 122 -18.21 -39.59 -24.25
N PRO A 123 -17.50 -40.70 -23.93
CA PRO A 123 -16.75 -40.80 -22.69
C PRO A 123 -15.75 -39.64 -22.65
N LEU A 124 -15.96 -38.66 -21.74
CA LEU A 124 -15.08 -37.50 -21.60
C LEU A 124 -13.64 -37.99 -21.46
N HIS A 125 -12.77 -37.44 -22.30
CA HIS A 125 -11.36 -37.79 -22.27
C HIS A 125 -10.77 -37.45 -20.89
N LEU A 126 -9.79 -38.23 -20.43
CA LEU A 126 -9.18 -38.03 -19.11
C LEU A 126 -8.64 -36.60 -18.93
N SER A 127 -8.09 -36.02 -19.99
CA SER A 127 -7.65 -34.62 -20.05
C SER A 127 -8.77 -33.63 -19.74
N GLU A 128 -9.96 -33.82 -20.32
CA GLU A 128 -11.13 -32.97 -20.08
C GLU A 128 -11.63 -33.11 -18.64
N ARG A 129 -11.60 -34.34 -18.09
CA ARG A 129 -12.00 -34.57 -16.69
C ARG A 129 -11.06 -33.87 -15.71
N ILE A 130 -9.75 -33.93 -15.96
CA ILE A 130 -8.74 -33.21 -15.16
C ILE A 130 -8.97 -31.71 -15.27
N THR A 131 -9.17 -31.21 -16.49
CA THR A 131 -9.41 -29.78 -16.76
C THR A 131 -10.67 -29.30 -16.04
N ASN A 132 -11.80 -29.98 -16.20
CA ASN A 132 -13.06 -29.63 -15.54
C ASN A 132 -12.95 -29.67 -14.01
N ARG A 133 -12.19 -30.61 -13.46
CA ARG A 133 -11.95 -30.69 -12.01
C ARG A 133 -11.14 -29.49 -11.50
N LEU A 134 -10.10 -29.09 -12.23
CA LEU A 134 -9.27 -27.92 -11.89
C LEU A 134 -10.04 -26.60 -12.05
N LEU A 135 -10.84 -26.47 -13.12
CA LEU A 135 -11.73 -25.33 -13.33
C LEU A 135 -12.74 -25.19 -12.17
N ALA A 136 -13.35 -26.30 -11.74
CA ALA A 136 -14.28 -26.30 -10.61
C ALA A 136 -13.63 -25.89 -9.27
N GLN A 137 -12.31 -26.04 -9.13
CA GLN A 137 -11.53 -25.59 -7.97
C GLN A 137 -11.06 -24.13 -8.09
N GLY A 138 -11.40 -23.44 -9.18
CA GLY A 138 -11.04 -22.04 -9.43
C GLY A 138 -9.67 -21.84 -10.07
N PHE A 139 -9.06 -22.89 -10.61
CA PHE A 139 -7.89 -22.75 -11.48
C PHE A 139 -8.35 -22.45 -12.92
N GLY A 140 -7.57 -21.66 -13.66
CA GLY A 140 -7.74 -21.35 -15.09
C GLY A 140 -6.44 -21.57 -15.84
N GLU A 141 -6.45 -21.43 -17.18
CA GLU A 141 -5.27 -21.67 -18.03
C GLU A 141 -4.56 -23.01 -17.72
N VAL A 142 -5.32 -24.11 -17.71
CA VAL A 142 -4.81 -25.45 -17.38
C VAL A 142 -4.00 -26.00 -18.56
N GLN A 143 -2.75 -26.40 -18.29
CA GLN A 143 -1.86 -27.08 -19.21
C GLN A 143 -1.45 -28.44 -18.64
N ILE A 144 -1.69 -29.50 -19.39
CA ILE A 144 -1.30 -30.85 -19.03
C ILE A 144 0.09 -31.12 -19.65
N LEU A 145 1.07 -31.51 -18.82
CA LEU A 145 2.46 -31.68 -19.25
C LEU A 145 2.77 -33.07 -19.81
N LEU A 146 1.79 -33.98 -19.85
CA LEU A 146 1.93 -35.33 -20.41
C LEU A 146 1.41 -35.38 -21.84
N SER A 147 2.05 -36.20 -22.67
CA SER A 147 1.57 -36.48 -24.03
C SER A 147 0.25 -37.25 -24.03
N GLU A 148 -0.54 -37.09 -25.09
CA GLU A 148 -1.84 -37.76 -25.22
C GLU A 148 -1.74 -39.29 -25.17
N ASP A 149 -0.66 -39.87 -25.69
CA ASP A 149 -0.46 -41.33 -25.68
C ASP A 149 -0.24 -41.84 -24.25
N ARG A 150 0.50 -41.11 -23.41
CA ARG A 150 0.67 -41.43 -21.99
C ARG A 150 -0.62 -41.26 -21.19
N LEU A 151 -1.45 -40.29 -21.54
CA LEU A 151 -2.77 -40.12 -20.92
C LEU A 151 -3.71 -41.31 -21.23
N LYS A 152 -3.61 -41.90 -22.42
CA LYS A 152 -4.38 -43.11 -22.78
C LYS A 152 -3.91 -44.34 -21.99
N GLU A 153 -2.61 -44.48 -21.77
CA GLU A 153 -2.06 -45.55 -20.93
C GLU A 153 -2.55 -45.44 -19.48
N LEU A 154 -2.60 -44.21 -18.93
CA LEU A 154 -3.07 -43.93 -17.57
C LEU A 154 -4.59 -44.13 -17.35
N LEU A 155 -5.37 -44.36 -18.42
CA LEU A 155 -6.75 -44.82 -18.26
C LEU A 155 -6.81 -46.29 -17.85
N GLN A 156 -5.80 -47.08 -18.21
CA GLN A 156 -5.72 -48.51 -17.91
C GLN A 156 -4.77 -48.81 -16.74
N LEU A 157 -3.83 -47.92 -16.45
CA LEU A 157 -2.82 -48.04 -15.41
C LEU A 157 -2.93 -46.91 -14.40
N ASP A 158 -2.57 -47.18 -13.16
CA ASP A 158 -2.48 -46.14 -12.12
C ASP A 158 -1.22 -45.28 -12.35
N GLY A 159 -1.30 -43.99 -12.03
CA GLY A 159 -0.15 -43.09 -12.14
C GLY A 159 -0.46 -41.63 -11.83
N GLU A 160 0.48 -40.75 -12.12
CA GLU A 160 0.38 -39.31 -11.82
C GLU A 160 0.46 -38.47 -13.10
N VAL A 161 -0.42 -37.48 -13.23
CA VAL A 161 -0.36 -36.49 -14.31
C VAL A 161 0.14 -35.17 -13.78
N ALA A 162 1.27 -34.70 -14.30
CA ALA A 162 1.78 -33.36 -14.02
C ALA A 162 0.96 -32.29 -14.76
N VAL A 163 0.53 -31.27 -14.03
CA VAL A 163 -0.32 -30.18 -14.52
C VAL A 163 0.21 -28.82 -14.09
N GLU A 164 0.03 -27.84 -14.94
CA GLU A 164 0.25 -26.42 -14.64
C GLU A 164 -1.08 -25.68 -14.80
N ALA A 165 -1.39 -24.77 -13.89
CA ALA A 165 -2.58 -23.94 -13.99
C ALA A 165 -2.38 -22.60 -13.27
N ARG A 166 -3.22 -21.61 -13.56
CA ARG A 166 -3.20 -20.31 -12.87
C ARG A 166 -4.41 -20.13 -11.97
N ARG A 167 -4.22 -19.49 -10.82
CA ARG A 167 -5.32 -19.06 -9.94
C ARG A 167 -5.01 -17.67 -9.42
N GLY A 168 -5.91 -16.72 -9.69
CA GLY A 168 -5.69 -15.31 -9.31
C GLY A 168 -4.41 -14.71 -9.91
N GLY A 169 -4.02 -15.12 -11.13
CA GLY A 169 -2.80 -14.65 -11.79
C GLY A 169 -1.50 -15.35 -11.37
N VAL A 170 -1.54 -16.21 -10.34
CA VAL A 170 -0.38 -16.97 -9.85
C VAL A 170 -0.30 -18.34 -10.53
N LEU A 171 0.88 -18.70 -11.05
CA LEU A 171 1.15 -20.03 -11.59
C LEU A 171 1.29 -21.06 -10.47
N HIS A 172 0.55 -22.16 -10.60
CA HIS A 172 0.59 -23.33 -9.72
C HIS A 172 1.02 -24.55 -10.53
N LYS A 173 1.91 -25.35 -9.97
CA LYS A 173 2.32 -26.64 -10.52
C LYS A 173 1.86 -27.74 -9.58
N GLY A 174 1.37 -28.82 -10.15
CA GLY A 174 0.77 -29.88 -9.37
C GLY A 174 0.81 -31.23 -10.03
N ARG A 175 0.37 -32.23 -9.27
CA ARG A 175 0.20 -33.59 -9.74
C ARG A 175 -1.21 -34.07 -9.43
N VAL A 176 -1.76 -34.82 -10.37
CA VAL A 176 -3.08 -35.41 -10.26
C VAL A 176 -2.91 -36.92 -10.27
N PRO A 177 -2.94 -37.61 -9.11
CA PRO A 177 -2.94 -39.05 -9.05
C PRO A 177 -4.24 -39.62 -9.64
N ILE A 178 -4.07 -40.62 -10.49
CA ILE A 178 -5.11 -41.36 -11.18
C ILE A 178 -5.04 -42.81 -10.75
N ARG A 179 -6.17 -43.34 -10.28
CA ARG A 179 -6.33 -44.77 -9.97
C ARG A 179 -7.55 -45.33 -10.67
N GLY A 180 -7.37 -46.41 -11.43
CA GLY A 180 -8.45 -47.05 -12.20
C GLY A 180 -9.20 -46.07 -13.11
N GLY A 181 -8.49 -45.14 -13.75
CA GLY A 181 -9.08 -44.11 -14.60
C GLY A 181 -9.93 -43.06 -13.87
N ARG A 182 -9.80 -42.94 -12.55
CA ARG A 182 -10.46 -41.90 -11.73
C ARG A 182 -9.43 -40.99 -11.09
N ILE A 183 -9.78 -39.71 -10.97
CA ILE A 183 -8.98 -38.71 -10.26
C ILE A 183 -9.19 -38.94 -8.77
N GLU A 184 -8.12 -39.27 -8.05
CA GLU A 184 -8.17 -39.52 -6.60
C GLU A 184 -8.10 -38.21 -5.81
N SER A 185 -7.07 -37.42 -6.05
CA SER A 185 -6.85 -36.11 -5.45
C SER A 185 -6.23 -35.15 -6.47
N VAL A 186 -6.14 -33.87 -6.10
CA VAL A 186 -5.52 -32.83 -6.92
C VAL A 186 -4.63 -32.01 -5.99
N GLU A 187 -3.31 -32.13 -6.16
CA GLU A 187 -2.33 -31.45 -5.34
C GLU A 187 -1.67 -30.35 -6.17
N MET A 188 -1.95 -29.09 -5.84
CA MET A 188 -1.43 -27.92 -6.55
C MET A 188 -0.63 -27.05 -5.58
N ASN A 189 0.62 -26.75 -5.93
CA ASN A 189 1.48 -25.87 -5.15
C ASN A 189 1.81 -24.59 -5.93
N PRO A 190 1.85 -23.42 -5.29
CA PRO A 190 2.28 -22.20 -5.96
C PRO A 190 3.74 -22.31 -6.38
N ALA A 191 4.06 -21.84 -7.58
CA ALA A 191 5.39 -21.98 -8.17
C ALA A 191 6.50 -21.22 -7.39
N TYR A 192 6.13 -20.27 -6.53
CA TYR A 192 7.07 -19.45 -5.75
C TYR A 192 7.54 -20.09 -4.43
N THR A 193 7.02 -21.26 -4.03
CA THR A 193 7.39 -21.91 -2.75
C THR A 193 8.79 -22.55 -2.76
N VAL A 194 9.58 -22.36 -3.81
CA VAL A 194 10.90 -23.00 -4.00
C VAL A 194 12.07 -22.08 -3.58
N PHE A 195 11.81 -20.85 -3.15
CA PHE A 195 12.85 -19.98 -2.59
C PHE A 195 12.60 -19.76 -1.09
N PRO A 196 13.41 -20.37 -0.20
CA PRO A 196 13.37 -20.10 1.25
C PRO A 196 13.83 -18.69 1.61
#